data_AF-A0A916BCQ2-F1
#
_entry.id   AF-A0A916BCQ2-F1
#
_cell.length_a   1.000
_cell.length_b   1.000
_cell.length_c   1.000
_cell.angle_alpha   90.00
_cell.angle_beta   90.00
_cell.angle_gamma   90.00
#
_symmetry.space_group_name_H-M   'P 1'
#
loop_
_entity.id
_entity.type
_entity.pdbx_description
1 polymer ?
#
loop_
_entity_poly.entity_id
_entity_poly.type
_entity_poly.pdbx_seq_one_letter_code
_entity_poly.pdbx_strand_id
1 'polypeptide(L)'
;MIGAAMLAGRAALKLGAGTVHIGMLAENTMSVDINQPELMIHSAHTVLHLPRLSVLAIGCGMGNGETAQQILQDVLHLNSVLVIDADGLNILALRPDLRTMLISRDQDCVLTPHPGEAARLLGCSTEDVQTSRLESAKELASIYRSAVVLKGAESLCVTHAGTAYVNKTGNPGMSSPGMGDALTGMIAAFVAQGLNADQALLLAVHLHGSAGDTLAKQGITIGMTASEVIECARKILNQWVKPGY
;
A
#
# COMPACT_ATOMS: atom_id res chain seq x y z
N MET A 1 6.12 -2.97 -14.18
CA MET A 1 4.72 -3.40 -14.39
C MET A 1 3.79 -2.19 -14.25
N ILE A 2 3.44 -1.51 -15.35
CA ILE A 2 2.70 -0.22 -15.33
C ILE A 2 1.33 -0.33 -14.63
N GLY A 3 0.64 -1.46 -14.81
CA GLY A 3 -0.71 -1.67 -14.26
C GLY A 3 -0.80 -1.60 -12.73
N ALA A 4 0.25 -1.99 -12.02
CA ALA A 4 0.29 -1.96 -10.56
C ALA A 4 0.22 -0.52 -10.02
N ALA A 5 1.12 0.35 -10.50
CA ALA A 5 1.11 1.77 -10.17
C ALA A 5 -0.20 2.47 -10.58
N MET A 6 -0.79 2.08 -11.72
CA MET A 6 -2.11 2.57 -12.14
C MET A 6 -3.21 2.16 -11.15
N LEU A 7 -3.25 0.90 -10.71
CA LEU A 7 -4.24 0.44 -9.74
C LEU A 7 -4.13 1.17 -8.40
N ALA A 8 -2.90 1.35 -7.89
CA ALA A 8 -2.65 2.14 -6.68
C ALA A 8 -3.10 3.59 -6.85
N GLY A 9 -2.75 4.24 -7.96
CA GLY A 9 -3.18 5.62 -8.24
C GLY A 9 -4.70 5.77 -8.36
N ARG A 10 -5.36 4.84 -9.07
CA ARG A 10 -6.83 4.82 -9.19
C ARG A 10 -7.51 4.61 -7.84
N ALA A 11 -6.98 3.73 -7.00
CA ALA A 11 -7.47 3.54 -5.64
C ALA A 11 -7.32 4.84 -4.83
N ALA A 12 -6.13 5.46 -4.87
CA ALA A 12 -5.88 6.72 -4.16
C ALA A 12 -6.88 7.81 -4.57
N LEU A 13 -7.07 8.00 -5.88
CA LEU A 13 -8.01 8.98 -6.44
C LEU A 13 -9.45 8.70 -5.99
N LYS A 14 -9.93 7.46 -6.18
CA LYS A 14 -11.33 7.10 -5.93
C LYS A 14 -11.68 7.08 -4.44
N LEU A 15 -10.70 6.89 -3.56
CA LEU A 15 -10.91 6.92 -2.11
C LEU A 15 -10.67 8.30 -1.48
N GLY A 16 -10.50 9.35 -2.29
CA GLY A 16 -10.59 10.73 -1.84
C GLY A 16 -9.26 11.46 -1.63
N ALA A 17 -8.16 10.98 -2.21
CA ALA A 17 -6.94 11.79 -2.29
C ALA A 17 -7.23 13.08 -3.10
N GLY A 18 -6.83 14.24 -2.56
CA GLY A 18 -7.10 15.53 -3.21
C GLY A 18 -6.37 15.71 -4.54
N THR A 19 -5.16 15.16 -4.67
CA THR A 19 -4.35 15.24 -5.89
C THR A 19 -3.48 14.00 -5.99
N VAL A 20 -3.45 13.36 -7.16
CA VAL A 20 -2.73 12.09 -7.36
C VAL A 20 -1.73 12.22 -8.51
N HIS A 21 -0.46 12.02 -8.17
CA HIS A 21 0.63 11.93 -9.12
C HIS A 21 1.12 10.49 -9.19
N ILE A 22 1.38 9.99 -10.40
CA ILE A 22 1.94 8.65 -10.60
C ILE A 22 3.33 8.78 -11.22
N GLY A 23 4.33 8.22 -10.54
CA GLY A 23 5.70 8.17 -11.02
C GLY A 23 6.00 6.85 -11.73
N MET A 24 6.37 6.92 -13.01
CA MET A 24 6.71 5.77 -13.83
C MET A 24 8.24 5.61 -13.98
N LEU A 25 8.72 4.39 -13.74
CA LEU A 25 10.09 4.00 -14.11
C LEU A 25 10.19 3.48 -15.54
N ALA A 26 9.10 2.97 -16.09
CA ALA A 26 9.08 2.51 -17.47
C ALA A 26 9.23 3.71 -18.43
N GLU A 27 9.98 3.51 -19.51
CA GLU A 27 10.09 4.48 -20.59
C GLU A 27 8.87 4.39 -21.54
N ASN A 28 8.55 5.49 -22.23
CA ASN A 28 7.47 5.58 -23.23
C ASN A 28 6.09 5.10 -22.74
N THR A 29 5.75 5.41 -21.49
CA THR A 29 4.43 5.09 -20.94
C THR A 29 3.35 6.02 -21.48
N MET A 30 2.10 5.60 -21.31
CA MET A 30 0.94 6.47 -21.47
C MET A 30 1.08 7.74 -20.61
N SER A 31 0.83 8.89 -21.22
CA SER A 31 0.82 10.19 -20.53
C SER A 31 -0.49 10.48 -19.79
N VAL A 32 -1.56 9.76 -20.15
CA VAL A 32 -2.89 9.91 -19.56
C VAL A 32 -3.57 8.55 -19.44
N ASP A 33 -4.27 8.34 -18.34
CA ASP A 33 -5.26 7.27 -18.23
C ASP A 33 -6.60 7.75 -18.77
N ILE A 34 -7.01 7.22 -19.93
CA ILE A 34 -8.24 7.64 -20.62
C ILE A 34 -9.48 7.43 -19.73
N ASN A 35 -9.45 6.44 -18.85
CA ASN A 35 -10.58 6.18 -17.95
C ASN A 35 -10.54 7.03 -16.68
N GLN A 36 -9.41 7.64 -16.35
CA GLN A 36 -9.17 8.43 -15.13
C GLN A 36 -8.23 9.61 -15.44
N PRO A 37 -8.68 10.59 -16.25
CA PRO A 37 -7.84 11.71 -16.69
C PRO A 37 -7.40 12.64 -15.57
N GLU A 38 -7.97 12.51 -14.36
CA GLU A 38 -7.57 13.23 -13.16
C GLU A 38 -6.19 12.78 -12.63
N LEU A 39 -5.70 11.60 -13.05
CA LEU A 39 -4.38 11.10 -12.68
C LEU A 39 -3.29 11.85 -13.46
N MET A 40 -2.36 12.47 -12.73
CA MET A 40 -1.21 13.14 -13.34
C MET A 40 -0.02 12.19 -13.42
N ILE A 41 0.28 11.73 -14.63
CA ILE A 41 1.34 10.74 -14.85
C ILE A 41 2.65 11.43 -15.22
N HIS A 42 3.71 11.07 -14.52
CA HIS A 42 5.05 11.63 -14.64
C HIS A 42 6.10 10.50 -14.68
N SER A 43 7.35 10.85 -14.98
CA SER A 43 8.46 9.96 -14.62
C SER A 43 8.62 9.90 -13.10
N ALA A 44 9.18 8.80 -12.59
CA ALA A 44 9.47 8.66 -11.16
C ALA A 44 10.39 9.79 -10.65
N HIS A 45 11.41 10.16 -11.44
CA HIS A 45 12.32 11.25 -11.10
C HIS A 45 11.61 12.60 -10.98
N THR A 46 10.63 12.88 -11.84
CA THR A 46 9.85 14.13 -11.76
C THR A 46 9.02 14.19 -10.49
N VAL A 47 8.40 13.06 -10.08
CA VAL A 47 7.59 13.01 -8.85
C VAL A 47 8.38 13.41 -7.61
N LEU A 48 9.65 13.01 -7.51
CA LEU A 48 10.52 13.35 -6.38
C LEU A 48 10.72 14.86 -6.17
N HIS A 49 10.53 15.65 -7.23
CA HIS A 49 10.74 17.09 -7.20
C HIS A 49 9.43 17.89 -7.13
N LEU A 50 8.28 17.21 -7.04
CA LEU A 50 7.00 17.89 -6.90
C LEU A 50 6.89 18.58 -5.54
N PRO A 51 6.38 19.82 -5.49
CA PRO A 51 6.17 20.50 -4.23
C PRO A 51 5.04 19.82 -3.45
N ARG A 52 5.25 19.63 -2.14
CA ARG A 52 4.21 19.24 -1.16
C ARG A 52 3.56 17.87 -1.43
N LEU A 53 4.34 16.80 -1.36
CA LEU A 53 3.80 15.44 -1.23
C LEU A 53 3.46 15.16 0.24
N SER A 54 2.19 14.99 0.59
CA SER A 54 1.79 14.60 1.96
C SER A 54 2.16 13.15 2.25
N VAL A 55 2.02 12.29 1.24
CA VAL A 55 2.31 10.85 1.30
C VAL A 55 2.85 10.38 -0.04
N LEU A 56 3.76 9.40 0.00
CA LEU A 56 4.26 8.72 -1.19
C LEU A 56 4.14 7.20 -1.01
N ALA A 57 3.39 6.57 -1.91
CA ALA A 57 3.35 5.12 -2.04
C ALA A 57 4.38 4.64 -3.07
N ILE A 58 5.22 3.67 -2.69
CA ILE A 58 6.31 3.14 -3.51
C ILE A 58 6.34 1.61 -3.46
N GLY A 59 6.70 0.99 -4.59
CA GLY A 59 6.88 -0.47 -4.67
C GLY A 59 5.97 -1.18 -5.68
N CYS A 60 4.84 -0.57 -6.04
CA CYS A 60 3.86 -1.15 -6.96
C CYS A 60 4.42 -1.32 -8.39
N GLY A 61 5.03 -2.48 -8.65
CA GLY A 61 5.50 -2.88 -9.97
C GLY A 61 6.71 -2.11 -10.50
N MET A 62 7.55 -1.59 -9.60
CA MET A 62 8.78 -0.87 -9.95
C MET A 62 9.96 -1.78 -10.30
N GLY A 63 9.89 -3.07 -9.96
CA GLY A 63 11.02 -3.99 -10.03
C GLY A 63 12.10 -3.69 -8.98
N ASN A 64 13.19 -4.44 -9.00
CA ASN A 64 14.26 -4.37 -7.98
C ASN A 64 15.65 -4.02 -8.55
N GLY A 65 15.72 -3.57 -9.80
CA GLY A 65 16.96 -3.14 -10.45
C GLY A 65 17.54 -1.85 -9.88
N GLU A 66 18.73 -1.47 -10.33
CA GLU A 66 19.51 -0.34 -9.78
C GLU A 66 18.71 0.97 -9.76
N THR A 67 18.03 1.33 -10.86
CA THR A 67 17.19 2.53 -10.92
C THR A 67 16.08 2.53 -9.86
N ALA A 68 15.46 1.37 -9.63
CA ALA A 68 14.41 1.21 -8.63
C ALA A 68 14.96 1.39 -7.21
N GLN A 69 16.16 0.86 -6.94
CA GLN A 69 16.86 1.05 -5.67
C GLN A 69 17.25 2.51 -5.45
N GLN A 70 17.73 3.21 -6.49
CA GLN A 70 18.06 4.63 -6.40
C GLN A 70 16.81 5.47 -6.11
N ILE A 71 15.69 5.22 -6.81
CA ILE A 71 14.43 5.90 -6.53
C ILE A 71 13.98 5.66 -5.08
N LEU A 72 14.09 4.43 -4.56
CA LEU A 72 13.74 4.17 -3.17
C LEU A 72 14.65 4.96 -2.21
N GLN A 73 15.96 5.00 -2.48
CA GLN A 73 16.90 5.79 -1.69
C GLN A 73 16.50 7.28 -1.67
N ASP A 74 16.17 7.85 -2.83
CA ASP A 74 15.75 9.25 -2.93
C ASP A 74 14.42 9.50 -2.21
N VAL A 75 13.45 8.58 -2.32
CA VAL A 75 12.18 8.63 -1.58
C VAL A 75 12.39 8.63 -0.07
N LEU A 76 13.36 7.85 0.43
CA LEU A 76 13.69 7.78 1.85
C LEU A 76 14.28 9.09 2.41
N HIS A 77 14.63 10.06 1.57
CA HIS A 77 15.00 11.42 2.00
C HIS A 77 13.83 12.40 2.05
N LEU A 78 12.65 12.04 1.50
CA LEU A 78 11.50 12.94 1.46
C LEU A 78 10.83 13.09 2.83
N ASN A 79 10.41 14.31 3.14
CA ASN A 79 9.65 14.63 4.35
C ASN A 79 8.14 14.40 4.15
N SER A 80 7.78 13.17 3.78
CA SER A 80 6.42 12.72 3.53
C SER A 80 6.18 11.39 4.26
N VAL A 81 4.93 11.07 4.61
CA VAL A 81 4.60 9.71 5.07
C VAL A 81 4.85 8.74 3.91
N LEU A 82 5.39 7.55 4.20
CA LEU A 82 5.64 6.54 3.17
C LEU A 82 4.69 5.34 3.31
N VAL A 83 4.24 4.82 2.18
CA VAL A 83 3.61 3.49 2.10
C VAL A 83 4.50 2.63 1.20
N ILE A 84 5.12 1.60 1.75
CA ILE A 84 6.06 0.75 1.02
C ILE A 84 5.45 -0.64 0.86
N ASP A 85 5.27 -1.03 -0.41
CA ASP A 85 4.70 -2.33 -0.80
C ASP A 85 5.65 -3.09 -1.72
N ALA A 86 5.35 -4.36 -1.97
CA ALA A 86 5.89 -5.15 -3.08
C ALA A 86 7.41 -5.00 -3.32
N ASP A 87 7.81 -4.43 -4.45
CA ASP A 87 9.21 -4.32 -4.84
C ASP A 87 10.01 -3.40 -3.91
N GLY A 88 9.37 -2.39 -3.31
CA GLY A 88 10.00 -1.54 -2.30
C GLY A 88 10.40 -2.34 -1.07
N LEU A 89 9.53 -3.25 -0.61
CA LEU A 89 9.83 -4.17 0.49
C LEU A 89 10.95 -5.15 0.12
N ASN A 90 10.93 -5.69 -1.10
CA ASN A 90 11.98 -6.57 -1.58
C ASN A 90 13.34 -5.86 -1.62
N ILE A 91 13.38 -4.58 -2.05
CA ILE A 91 14.62 -3.80 -2.03
C ILE A 91 15.10 -3.56 -0.60
N LEU A 92 14.21 -3.21 0.33
CA LEU A 92 14.58 -3.04 1.75
C LEU A 92 15.19 -4.31 2.34
N ALA A 93 14.67 -5.49 1.98
CA ALA A 93 15.23 -6.77 2.39
C ALA A 93 16.63 -7.03 1.82
N LEU A 94 16.92 -6.52 0.61
CA LEU A 94 18.22 -6.66 -0.06
C LEU A 94 19.25 -5.59 0.35
N ARG A 95 18.80 -4.46 0.90
CA ARG A 95 19.61 -3.27 1.18
C ARG A 95 19.53 -2.84 2.65
N PRO A 96 20.37 -3.42 3.54
CA PRO A 96 20.40 -3.07 4.96
C PRO A 96 20.68 -1.58 5.24
N ASP A 97 21.41 -0.92 4.34
CA ASP A 97 21.67 0.51 4.38
C ASP A 97 20.38 1.32 4.19
N LEU A 98 19.53 0.95 3.22
CA LEU A 98 18.22 1.59 3.01
C LEU A 98 17.24 1.29 4.16
N ARG A 99 17.30 0.09 4.75
CA ARG A 99 16.58 -0.22 5.99
C ARG A 99 17.01 0.72 7.13
N THR A 100 18.31 0.94 7.29
CA THR A 100 18.83 1.85 8.33
C THR A 100 18.34 3.28 8.09
N MET A 101 18.35 3.73 6.84
CA MET A 101 17.79 5.03 6.47
C MET A 101 16.30 5.13 6.83
N LEU A 102 15.49 4.12 6.48
CA LEU A 102 14.06 4.10 6.82
C LEU A 102 13.83 4.27 8.33
N ILE A 103 14.54 3.49 9.16
CA ILE A 103 14.42 3.48 10.62
C ILE A 103 14.80 4.85 11.22
N SER A 104 15.67 5.61 10.54
CA SER A 104 16.15 6.93 10.98
C SER A 104 15.25 8.10 10.57
N ARG A 105 14.18 7.86 9.81
CA ARG A 105 13.26 8.92 9.36
C ARG A 105 12.43 9.47 10.52
N ASP A 106 12.13 10.76 10.43
CA ASP A 106 11.21 11.44 11.35
C ASP A 106 9.73 11.23 10.97
N GLN A 107 9.46 10.93 9.68
CA GLN A 107 8.11 10.72 9.17
C GLN A 107 7.70 9.26 9.22
N ASP A 108 6.43 9.03 9.54
CA ASP A 108 5.82 7.71 9.63
C ASP A 108 5.95 6.90 8.33
N CYS A 109 5.90 5.58 8.48
CA CYS A 109 5.91 4.65 7.37
C CYS A 109 4.93 3.50 7.60
N VAL A 110 4.27 3.07 6.54
CA VAL A 110 3.42 1.88 6.50
C VAL A 110 4.05 0.84 5.59
N LEU A 111 4.23 -0.38 6.10
CA LEU A 111 4.68 -1.54 5.32
C LEU A 111 3.52 -2.50 5.10
N THR A 112 3.39 -3.03 3.89
CA THR A 112 2.27 -3.90 3.51
C THR A 112 2.72 -5.31 3.07
N PRO A 113 3.60 -6.02 3.78
CA PRO A 113 4.14 -7.29 3.31
C PRO A 113 3.08 -8.41 3.23
N HIS A 114 3.12 -9.22 2.18
CA HIS A 114 2.57 -10.58 2.22
C HIS A 114 3.56 -11.54 2.92
N PRO A 115 3.18 -12.78 3.28
CA PRO A 115 4.05 -13.68 4.05
C PRO A 115 5.44 -13.91 3.44
N GLY A 116 5.54 -14.06 2.12
CA GLY A 116 6.84 -14.15 1.42
C GLY A 116 7.71 -12.89 1.49
N GLU A 117 7.13 -11.68 1.45
CA GLU A 117 7.87 -10.42 1.62
C GLU A 117 8.32 -10.26 3.07
N ALA A 118 7.43 -10.57 4.04
CA ALA A 118 7.75 -10.57 5.46
C ALA A 118 8.93 -11.51 5.78
N ALA A 119 8.92 -12.72 5.21
CA ALA A 119 9.99 -13.69 5.37
C ALA A 119 11.34 -13.14 4.89
N ARG A 120 11.36 -12.46 3.73
CA ARG A 120 12.58 -11.80 3.22
C ARG A 120 13.05 -10.67 4.14
N LEU A 121 12.13 -9.83 4.62
CA LEU A 121 12.43 -8.72 5.52
C LEU A 121 12.98 -9.17 6.88
N LEU A 122 12.56 -10.34 7.35
CA LEU A 122 12.99 -10.96 8.61
C LEU A 122 14.17 -11.93 8.45
N GLY A 123 14.52 -12.31 7.22
CA GLY A 123 15.57 -13.29 6.95
C GLY A 123 15.20 -14.72 7.39
N CYS A 124 13.92 -15.08 7.36
CA CYS A 124 13.41 -16.40 7.72
C CYS A 124 12.60 -17.04 6.57
N SER A 125 12.01 -18.22 6.80
CA SER A 125 11.16 -18.86 5.80
C SER A 125 9.72 -18.33 5.84
N THR A 126 8.99 -18.49 4.74
CA THR A 126 7.54 -18.15 4.73
C THR A 126 6.74 -19.04 5.69
N GLU A 127 7.19 -20.27 5.94
CA GLU A 127 6.56 -21.19 6.89
C GLU A 127 6.70 -20.69 8.34
N ASP A 128 7.88 -20.15 8.71
CA ASP A 128 8.10 -19.55 10.02
C ASP A 128 7.13 -18.38 10.27
N VAL A 129 7.00 -17.50 9.27
CA VAL A 129 6.05 -16.37 9.31
C VAL A 129 4.61 -16.85 9.44
N GLN A 130 4.23 -17.91 8.72
CA GLN A 130 2.86 -18.42 8.77
C GLN A 130 2.53 -19.12 10.10
N THR A 131 3.52 -19.76 10.72
CA THR A 131 3.37 -20.42 12.03
C THR A 131 3.27 -19.39 13.17
N SER A 132 3.96 -18.25 13.03
CA SER A 132 4.05 -17.21 14.07
C SER A 132 3.62 -15.82 13.59
N ARG A 133 2.53 -15.73 12.81
CA ARG A 133 2.09 -14.51 12.11
C ARG A 133 2.06 -13.25 12.99
N LEU A 134 1.51 -13.35 14.19
CA LEU A 134 1.40 -12.20 15.12
C LEU A 134 2.77 -11.70 15.56
N GLU A 135 3.66 -12.61 15.92
CA GLU A 135 4.99 -12.26 16.40
C GLU A 135 5.84 -11.73 15.25
N SER A 136 5.77 -12.32 14.05
CA SER A 136 6.42 -11.78 12.86
C SER A 136 5.93 -10.37 12.49
N ALA A 137 4.62 -10.10 12.60
CA ALA A 137 4.08 -8.77 12.31
C ALA A 137 4.55 -7.72 13.34
N LYS A 138 4.59 -8.08 14.63
CA LYS A 138 5.12 -7.21 15.69
C LYS A 138 6.62 -6.98 15.55
N GLU A 139 7.36 -8.02 15.20
CA GLU A 139 8.79 -7.94 14.97
C GLU A 139 9.11 -7.00 13.80
N LEU A 140 8.38 -7.12 12.68
CA LEU A 140 8.49 -6.17 11.57
C LEU A 140 8.20 -4.73 11.99
N ALA A 141 7.10 -4.49 12.73
CA ALA A 141 6.75 -3.15 13.18
C ALA A 141 7.84 -2.55 14.09
N SER A 142 8.39 -3.36 15.00
CA SER A 142 9.48 -2.96 15.90
C SER A 142 10.78 -2.68 15.14
N ILE A 143 11.21 -3.61 14.28
CA ILE A 143 12.46 -3.52 13.53
C ILE A 143 12.47 -2.31 12.59
N TYR A 144 11.38 -2.12 11.84
CA TYR A 144 11.31 -1.08 10.83
C TYR A 144 10.77 0.25 11.37
N ARG A 145 10.30 0.28 12.63
CA ARG A 145 9.64 1.43 13.26
C ARG A 145 8.47 1.97 12.42
N SER A 146 7.67 1.05 11.90
CA SER A 146 6.60 1.32 10.95
C SER A 146 5.29 0.69 11.42
N ALA A 147 4.16 1.24 10.97
CA ALA A 147 2.92 0.47 10.95
C ALA A 147 3.04 -0.65 9.92
N VAL A 148 2.50 -1.83 10.22
CA VAL A 148 2.63 -3.01 9.37
C VAL A 148 1.27 -3.67 9.17
N VAL A 149 0.91 -4.00 7.93
CA VAL A 149 -0.10 -5.02 7.65
C VAL A 149 0.55 -6.27 7.07
N LEU A 150 0.53 -7.36 7.84
CA LEU A 150 0.88 -8.68 7.33
C LEU A 150 -0.33 -9.26 6.59
N LYS A 151 -0.30 -9.17 5.26
CA LYS A 151 -1.39 -9.57 4.36
C LYS A 151 -1.67 -11.08 4.45
N GLY A 152 -2.90 -11.47 4.18
CA GLY A 152 -3.37 -12.85 4.16
C GLY A 152 -4.79 -13.00 4.71
N ALA A 153 -5.26 -14.25 4.82
CA ALA A 153 -6.48 -14.53 5.56
C ALA A 153 -6.33 -14.00 6.99
N GLU A 154 -7.34 -13.25 7.44
CA GLU A 154 -7.28 -12.52 8.71
C GLU A 154 -6.01 -11.66 8.83
N SER A 155 -5.86 -10.68 7.93
CA SER A 155 -4.68 -9.81 7.89
C SER A 155 -4.44 -9.15 9.25
N LEU A 156 -3.17 -9.13 9.68
CA LEU A 156 -2.77 -8.58 10.97
C LEU A 156 -2.21 -7.18 10.77
N CYS A 157 -2.78 -6.20 11.46
CA CYS A 157 -2.31 -4.82 11.45
C CYS A 157 -1.62 -4.52 12.78
N VAL A 158 -0.36 -4.08 12.75
CA VAL A 158 0.39 -3.65 13.92
C VAL A 158 0.69 -2.17 13.77
N THR A 159 0.31 -1.37 14.76
CA THR A 159 0.56 0.07 14.78
C THR A 159 2.03 0.40 15.09
N HIS A 160 2.44 1.64 14.88
CA HIS A 160 3.78 2.11 15.28
C HIS A 160 4.09 1.86 16.77
N ALA A 161 3.06 1.93 17.63
CA ALA A 161 3.17 1.64 19.06
C ALA A 161 3.21 0.14 19.40
N GLY A 162 3.14 -0.76 18.39
CA GLY A 162 3.15 -2.21 18.59
C GLY A 162 1.81 -2.83 18.94
N THR A 163 0.70 -2.07 18.87
CA THR A 163 -0.64 -2.62 19.13
C THR A 163 -1.12 -3.40 17.92
N ALA A 164 -1.55 -4.64 18.14
CA ALA A 164 -1.98 -5.55 17.07
C ALA A 164 -3.51 -5.62 16.96
N TYR A 165 -3.99 -5.63 15.72
CA TYR A 165 -5.40 -5.76 15.34
C TYR A 165 -5.54 -6.87 14.29
N VAL A 166 -6.64 -7.61 14.35
CA VAL A 166 -6.97 -8.64 13.36
C VAL A 166 -8.10 -8.13 12.49
N ASN A 167 -7.86 -8.01 11.17
CA ASN A 167 -8.95 -7.72 10.24
C ASN A 167 -9.73 -9.00 9.96
N LYS A 168 -11.03 -8.99 10.27
CA LYS A 168 -11.93 -10.14 10.04
C LYS A 168 -12.73 -10.06 8.73
N THR A 169 -12.45 -9.07 7.90
CA THR A 169 -13.10 -8.88 6.60
C THR A 169 -12.24 -9.38 5.46
N GLY A 170 -12.88 -9.66 4.32
CA GLY A 170 -12.26 -10.21 3.13
C GLY A 170 -12.54 -11.70 2.97
N ASN A 171 -12.37 -12.19 1.74
CA ASN A 171 -12.70 -13.55 1.36
C ASN A 171 -11.74 -14.09 0.29
N PRO A 172 -11.73 -15.42 0.05
CA PRO A 172 -10.80 -16.04 -0.90
C PRO A 172 -10.88 -15.51 -2.33
N GLY A 173 -12.04 -14.96 -2.75
CA GLY A 173 -12.21 -14.37 -4.08
C GLY A 173 -11.30 -13.16 -4.33
N MET A 174 -10.82 -12.52 -3.25
CA MET A 174 -9.84 -11.44 -3.31
C MET A 174 -8.41 -11.92 -3.60
N SER A 175 -8.18 -13.22 -3.84
CA SER A 175 -6.86 -13.74 -4.17
C SER A 175 -6.53 -13.50 -5.65
N SER A 176 -6.63 -12.25 -6.10
CA SER A 176 -6.39 -11.84 -7.49
C SER A 176 -5.28 -10.77 -7.59
N PRO A 177 -4.59 -10.68 -8.74
CA PRO A 177 -3.55 -9.68 -8.94
C PRO A 177 -4.07 -8.25 -8.75
N GLY A 178 -3.24 -7.39 -8.16
CA GLY A 178 -3.55 -5.96 -7.98
C GLY A 178 -4.27 -5.57 -6.69
N MET A 179 -4.68 -6.54 -5.87
CA MET A 179 -5.35 -6.28 -4.59
C MET A 179 -4.40 -5.59 -3.58
N GLY A 180 -3.11 -5.95 -3.60
CA GLY A 180 -2.08 -5.25 -2.84
C GLY A 180 -1.93 -3.80 -3.30
N ASP A 181 -1.87 -3.56 -4.61
CA ASP A 181 -1.76 -2.22 -5.18
C ASP A 181 -2.97 -1.36 -4.82
N ALA A 182 -4.18 -1.92 -4.89
CA ALA A 182 -5.40 -1.26 -4.45
C ALA A 182 -5.32 -0.88 -2.97
N LEU A 183 -4.97 -1.81 -2.08
CA LEU A 183 -4.80 -1.54 -0.66
C LEU A 183 -3.77 -0.42 -0.41
N THR A 184 -2.62 -0.48 -1.08
CA THR A 184 -1.55 0.54 -0.99
C THR A 184 -2.08 1.93 -1.37
N GLY A 185 -2.83 2.03 -2.47
CA GLY A 185 -3.46 3.27 -2.87
C GLY A 185 -4.53 3.76 -1.89
N MET A 186 -5.31 2.86 -1.29
CA MET A 186 -6.31 3.20 -0.27
C MET A 186 -5.66 3.76 1.00
N ILE A 187 -4.56 3.17 1.48
CA ILE A 187 -3.80 3.68 2.62
C ILE A 187 -3.30 5.10 2.30
N ALA A 188 -2.68 5.29 1.14
CA ALA A 188 -2.19 6.59 0.71
C ALA A 188 -3.33 7.63 0.63
N ALA A 189 -4.51 7.25 0.14
CA ALA A 189 -5.68 8.14 0.08
C ALA A 189 -6.04 8.70 1.46
N PHE A 190 -6.05 7.85 2.48
CA PHE A 190 -6.46 8.25 3.82
C PHE A 190 -5.40 9.07 4.54
N VAL A 191 -4.11 8.75 4.35
CA VAL A 191 -3.04 9.63 4.83
C VAL A 191 -3.12 11.00 4.16
N ALA A 192 -3.37 11.05 2.84
CA ALA A 192 -3.53 12.32 2.12
C ALA A 192 -4.73 13.15 2.61
N GLN A 193 -5.75 12.51 3.18
CA GLN A 193 -6.91 13.16 3.83
C GLN A 193 -6.64 13.63 5.26
N GLY A 194 -5.45 13.39 5.80
CA GLY A 194 -5.02 13.86 7.12
C GLY A 194 -5.17 12.83 8.24
N LEU A 195 -5.48 11.57 7.94
CA LEU A 195 -5.37 10.50 8.93
C LEU A 195 -3.89 10.22 9.20
N ASN A 196 -3.55 9.87 10.44
CA ASN A 196 -2.21 9.35 10.72
C ASN A 196 -2.04 7.95 10.11
N ALA A 197 -0.79 7.48 10.02
CA ALA A 197 -0.45 6.23 9.35
C ALA A 197 -1.17 5.01 9.95
N ASP A 198 -1.30 4.93 11.28
CA ASP A 198 -2.00 3.84 11.95
C ASP A 198 -3.51 3.82 11.63
N GLN A 199 -4.17 4.98 11.68
CA GLN A 199 -5.59 5.12 11.35
C GLN A 199 -5.86 4.80 9.88
N ALA A 200 -5.02 5.30 8.98
CA ALA A 200 -5.13 5.04 7.56
C ALA A 200 -4.97 3.55 7.24
N LEU A 201 -3.99 2.88 7.87
CA LEU A 201 -3.78 1.44 7.73
C LEU A 201 -5.03 0.65 8.14
N LEU A 202 -5.53 0.89 9.35
CA LEU A 202 -6.66 0.14 9.90
C LEU A 202 -7.94 0.34 9.06
N LEU A 203 -8.23 1.59 8.68
CA LEU A 203 -9.39 1.91 7.85
C LEU A 203 -9.28 1.27 6.47
N ALA A 204 -8.14 1.40 5.81
CA ALA A 204 -7.92 0.85 4.47
C ALA A 204 -8.07 -0.67 4.44
N VAL A 205 -7.43 -1.37 5.38
CA VAL A 205 -7.48 -2.84 5.43
C VAL A 205 -8.91 -3.33 5.69
N HIS A 206 -9.63 -2.69 6.61
CA HIS A 206 -11.01 -3.05 6.92
C HIS A 206 -11.96 -2.75 5.75
N LEU A 207 -11.84 -1.57 5.13
CA LEU A 207 -12.65 -1.19 3.98
C LEU A 207 -12.38 -2.08 2.76
N HIS A 208 -11.11 -2.40 2.50
CA HIS A 208 -10.70 -3.27 1.40
C HIS A 208 -11.33 -4.66 1.52
N GLY A 209 -11.25 -5.28 2.70
CA GLY A 209 -11.90 -6.57 2.95
C GLY A 209 -13.44 -6.48 2.90
N SER A 210 -14.02 -5.42 3.48
CA SER A 210 -15.48 -5.20 3.45
C SER A 210 -16.03 -5.06 2.03
N ALA A 211 -15.27 -4.41 1.14
CA ALA A 211 -15.59 -4.29 -0.27
C ALA A 211 -15.56 -5.66 -0.97
N GLY A 212 -14.52 -6.46 -0.72
CA GLY A 212 -14.47 -7.83 -1.21
C GLY A 212 -15.65 -8.68 -0.73
N ASP A 213 -16.00 -8.61 0.55
CA ASP A 213 -17.13 -9.37 1.10
C ASP A 213 -18.48 -8.93 0.52
N THR A 214 -18.61 -7.64 0.23
CA THR A 214 -19.80 -7.09 -0.41
C THR A 214 -19.94 -7.59 -1.84
N LEU A 215 -18.85 -7.61 -2.61
CA LEU A 215 -18.83 -8.17 -3.97
C LEU A 215 -19.12 -9.69 -3.96
N ALA A 216 -18.56 -10.43 -3.00
CA ALA A 216 -18.84 -11.85 -2.86
C ALA A 216 -20.33 -12.12 -2.59
N LYS A 217 -20.99 -11.32 -1.74
CA LYS A 217 -22.44 -11.37 -1.50
C LYS A 217 -23.27 -11.03 -2.74
N GLN A 218 -22.70 -10.30 -3.70
CA GLN A 218 -23.32 -10.00 -4.99
C GLN A 218 -23.07 -11.09 -6.05
N GLY A 219 -22.42 -12.21 -5.67
CA GLY A 219 -22.08 -13.31 -6.57
C GLY A 219 -20.75 -13.14 -7.31
N ILE A 220 -20.00 -12.07 -7.04
CA ILE A 220 -18.69 -11.82 -7.63
C ILE A 220 -17.62 -12.43 -6.71
N THR A 221 -17.41 -13.73 -6.83
CA THR A 221 -16.38 -14.47 -6.07
C THR A 221 -15.24 -14.94 -6.97
N ILE A 222 -15.57 -15.56 -8.11
CA ILE A 222 -14.61 -15.97 -9.13
C ILE A 222 -14.36 -14.79 -10.07
N GLY A 223 -13.09 -14.45 -10.29
CA GLY A 223 -12.70 -13.37 -11.19
C GLY A 223 -12.84 -11.96 -10.61
N MET A 224 -13.04 -11.83 -9.29
CA MET A 224 -13.10 -10.53 -8.62
C MET A 224 -11.81 -9.73 -8.89
N THR A 225 -11.95 -8.54 -9.45
CA THR A 225 -10.82 -7.68 -9.81
C THR A 225 -10.56 -6.61 -8.75
N ALA A 226 -9.30 -6.17 -8.66
CA ALA A 226 -8.93 -5.04 -7.81
C ALA A 226 -9.70 -3.75 -8.15
N SER A 227 -9.97 -3.51 -9.44
CA SER A 227 -10.76 -2.36 -9.90
C SER A 227 -12.19 -2.37 -9.34
N GLU A 228 -12.85 -3.54 -9.32
CA GLU A 228 -14.19 -3.67 -8.73
C GLU A 228 -14.16 -3.46 -7.21
N VAL A 229 -13.12 -3.97 -6.53
CA VAL A 229 -12.93 -3.73 -5.10
C VAL A 229 -12.77 -2.25 -4.80
N ILE A 230 -11.99 -1.51 -5.60
CA ILE A 230 -11.84 -0.05 -5.45
C ILE A 230 -13.19 0.66 -5.60
N GLU A 231 -13.97 0.30 -6.62
CA GLU A 231 -15.30 0.88 -6.85
C GLU A 231 -16.28 0.56 -5.72
N CYS A 232 -16.27 -0.67 -5.22
CA CYS A 232 -17.10 -1.08 -4.09
C CYS A 232 -16.68 -0.40 -2.79
N ALA A 233 -15.37 -0.31 -2.52
CA ALA A 233 -14.81 0.39 -1.36
C ALA A 233 -15.25 1.86 -1.33
N ARG A 234 -15.21 2.55 -2.47
CA ARG A 234 -15.73 3.93 -2.58
C ARG A 234 -17.20 4.02 -2.19
N LYS A 235 -18.05 3.10 -2.65
CA LYS A 235 -19.48 3.09 -2.29
C LYS A 235 -19.70 2.88 -0.80
N ILE A 236 -18.99 1.92 -0.20
CA ILE A 236 -19.07 1.63 1.25
C ILE A 236 -18.59 2.83 2.07
N LEU A 237 -17.46 3.44 1.69
CA LEU A 237 -16.92 4.61 2.39
C LEU A 237 -17.95 5.75 2.43
N ASN A 238 -18.62 6.04 1.32
CA ASN A 238 -19.67 7.06 1.25
C ASN A 238 -20.91 6.72 2.12
N GLN A 239 -21.12 5.45 2.48
CA GLN A 239 -22.17 5.06 3.43
C GLN A 239 -21.73 5.20 4.89
N TRP A 240 -20.44 5.00 5.17
CA TRP A 240 -19.88 5.14 6.52
C TRP A 240 -19.74 6.59 6.95
N VAL A 241 -19.44 7.48 6.00
CA VAL A 241 -19.46 8.91 6.22
C VAL A 241 -20.92 9.35 6.28
N LYS A 242 -21.41 9.69 7.48
CA LYS A 242 -22.75 10.29 7.63
C LYS A 242 -22.83 11.52 6.71
N PRO A 243 -23.94 11.73 5.97
CA PRO A 243 -24.14 12.97 5.25
C PRO A 243 -24.13 14.11 6.28
N GLY A 244 -23.05 14.89 6.29
CA GLY A 244 -22.98 16.18 6.97
C GLY A 244 -23.57 17.24 6.06
N TYR A 245 -24.86 17.10 5.73
CA TYR A 245 -25.73 18.15 5.21
C TYR A 245 -27.05 18.07 5.99
#